data_AF-A0A2A8GWF7-F1
#
_entry.id   AF-A0A2A8GWF7-F1
#
_cell.length_a   1.000
_cell.length_b   1.000
_cell.length_c   1.000
_cell.angle_alpha   90.00
_cell.angle_beta   90.00
_cell.angle_gamma   90.00
#
_symmetry.space_group_name_H-M   'P 1'
#
loop_
_entity.id
_entity.type
_entity.pdbx_description
1 polymer ?
#
loop_
_entity_poly.entity_id
_entity_poly.type
_entity_poly.pdbx_seq_one_letter_code
_entity_poly.pdbx_strand_id
1 'polypeptide(L)'
;PSRPTEHIGTQLIVHKKLRRLEELADAIESVYLLLEAEKQKLVKLKYWTKPQRKTWDGIAEDLYITKRTALRWRDGVVYAIAGKLGER
;
A
#
# COMPACT_ATOMS: atom_id res chain seq x y z
N PRO A 1 -29.15 -15.43 -28.58
CA PRO A 1 -29.68 -14.30 -27.75
C PRO A 1 -28.58 -13.73 -26.85
N SER A 2 -27.94 -12.66 -27.31
CA SER A 2 -26.92 -11.89 -26.59
C SER A 2 -27.59 -11.15 -25.43
N ARG A 3 -27.12 -11.37 -24.19
CA ARG A 3 -27.66 -10.76 -22.96
C ARG A 3 -26.93 -9.45 -22.66
N PRO A 4 -27.45 -8.28 -23.08
CA PRO A 4 -26.72 -7.01 -22.99
C PRO A 4 -26.54 -6.59 -21.53
N THR A 5 -27.49 -6.94 -20.68
CA THR A 5 -27.50 -6.65 -19.24
C THR A 5 -26.36 -7.34 -18.49
N GLU A 6 -25.99 -8.56 -18.88
CA GLU A 6 -24.86 -9.29 -18.29
C GLU A 6 -23.53 -8.62 -18.67
N HIS A 7 -23.35 -8.29 -19.95
CA HIS A 7 -22.16 -7.58 -20.42
C HIS A 7 -22.01 -6.20 -19.75
N ILE A 8 -23.09 -5.43 -19.64
CA ILE A 8 -23.10 -4.13 -18.96
C ILE A 8 -22.76 -4.31 -17.47
N GLY A 9 -23.32 -5.32 -16.81
CA GLY A 9 -23.03 -5.65 -15.41
C GLY A 9 -21.56 -5.99 -15.17
N THR A 10 -20.97 -6.83 -16.03
CA THR A 10 -19.53 -7.16 -15.94
C THR A 10 -18.65 -5.94 -16.18
N GLN A 11 -18.96 -5.11 -17.19
CA GLN A 11 -18.21 -3.87 -17.46
C GLN A 11 -18.26 -2.89 -16.28
N LEU A 12 -19.43 -2.71 -15.66
CA LEU A 12 -19.59 -1.88 -14.45
C LEU A 12 -18.76 -2.39 -13.28
N ILE A 13 -18.72 -3.71 -13.05
CA ILE A 13 -17.92 -4.31 -11.98
C ILE A 13 -16.42 -4.12 -12.25
N VAL A 14 -15.97 -4.34 -13.48
CA VAL A 14 -14.57 -4.15 -13.87
C VAL A 14 -14.16 -2.69 -13.68
N HIS A 15 -14.96 -1.75 -14.15
CA HIS A 15 -14.68 -0.32 -14.02
C HIS A 15 -14.64 0.13 -12.55
N LYS A 16 -15.56 -0.36 -11.70
CA LYS A 16 -15.52 -0.11 -10.25
C LYS A 16 -14.25 -0.68 -9.60
N LYS A 17 -13.84 -1.89 -9.98
CA LYS A 17 -12.62 -2.51 -9.46
C LYS A 17 -11.37 -1.74 -9.90
N LEU A 18 -11.30 -1.31 -11.15
CA LEU A 18 -10.19 -0.51 -11.67
C LEU A 18 -10.09 0.82 -10.89
N ARG A 19 -11.19 1.56 -10.80
CA ARG A 19 -11.24 2.82 -10.04
C ARG A 19 -10.77 2.64 -8.59
N ARG A 20 -11.19 1.55 -7.94
CA ARG A 20 -10.78 1.27 -6.57
C ARG A 20 -9.28 1.00 -6.44
N LEU A 21 -8.67 0.36 -7.43
CA LEU A 21 -7.22 0.13 -7.46
C LEU A 21 -6.45 1.43 -7.73
N GLU A 22 -6.98 2.31 -8.59
CA GLU A 22 -6.44 3.64 -8.83
C GLU A 22 -6.48 4.49 -7.55
N GLU A 23 -7.64 4.57 -6.89
CA GLU A 23 -7.79 5.27 -5.60
C GLU A 23 -6.81 4.76 -4.54
N LEU A 24 -6.62 3.44 -4.47
CA LEU A 24 -5.65 2.82 -3.56
C LEU A 24 -4.21 3.19 -3.90
N ALA A 25 -3.84 3.16 -5.18
CA ALA A 25 -2.51 3.52 -5.65
C ALA A 25 -2.21 5.00 -5.34
N ASP A 26 -3.15 5.89 -5.64
CA ASP A 26 -3.04 7.33 -5.38
C ASP A 26 -2.91 7.63 -3.88
N ALA A 27 -3.64 6.91 -3.04
CA ALA A 27 -3.54 7.03 -1.59
C ALA A 27 -2.16 6.57 -1.08
N ILE A 28 -1.65 5.43 -1.57
CA ILE A 28 -0.32 4.93 -1.23
C ILE A 28 0.76 5.93 -1.65
N GLU A 29 0.73 6.42 -2.90
CA GLU A 29 1.72 7.36 -3.42
C GLU A 29 1.71 8.66 -2.60
N SER A 30 0.53 9.22 -2.38
CA SER A 30 0.39 10.44 -1.60
C SER A 30 0.94 10.32 -0.18
N VAL A 31 0.63 9.23 0.51
CA VAL A 31 1.17 8.99 1.86
C VAL A 31 2.67 8.82 1.78
N TYR A 32 3.17 8.02 0.83
CA TYR A 32 4.58 7.75 0.67
C TYR A 32 5.42 9.01 0.45
N LEU A 33 4.95 9.93 -0.39
CA LEU A 33 5.63 11.19 -0.68
C LEU A 33 5.72 12.11 0.55
N LEU A 34 4.79 12.00 1.50
CA LEU A 34 4.79 12.75 2.75
C LEU A 34 5.61 12.11 3.87
N LEU A 35 6.06 10.86 3.70
CA LEU A 35 6.88 10.19 4.70
C LEU A 35 8.29 10.76 4.74
N GLU A 36 8.87 10.81 5.94
CA GLU A 36 10.31 11.00 6.12
C GLU A 36 11.12 9.94 5.37
N ALA A 37 12.33 10.31 4.94
CA ALA A 37 13.20 9.47 4.10
C ALA A 37 13.46 8.06 4.70
N GLU A 38 13.61 7.96 6.02
CA GLU A 38 13.83 6.67 6.69
C GLU A 38 12.60 5.75 6.60
N LYS A 39 11.40 6.30 6.79
CA LYS A 39 10.14 5.57 6.64
C LYS A 39 9.92 5.18 5.18
N GLN A 40 10.29 6.06 4.23
CA GLN A 40 10.27 5.71 2.81
C GLN A 40 11.21 4.54 2.47
N LYS A 41 12.40 4.50 3.07
CA LYS A 41 13.37 3.41 2.92
C LYS A 41 12.80 2.10 3.49
N LEU A 42 12.08 2.14 4.61
CA LEU A 42 11.36 0.98 5.14
C LEU A 42 10.35 0.43 4.12
N VAL A 43 9.51 1.29 3.52
CA VAL A 43 8.50 0.84 2.55
C VAL A 43 9.18 0.23 1.31
N LYS A 44 10.26 0.84 0.81
CA LYS A 44 11.10 0.29 -0.28
C LYS A 44 11.63 -1.10 0.06
N LEU A 45 12.32 -1.23 1.19
CA LEU A 45 12.89 -2.50 1.63
C LEU A 45 11.85 -3.59 1.84
N LYS A 46 10.63 -3.24 2.29
CA LYS A 46 9.60 -4.23 2.62
C LYS A 46 8.67 -4.60 1.46
N TYR A 47 8.24 -3.63 0.66
CA TYR A 47 7.13 -3.82 -0.29
C TYR A 47 7.55 -3.70 -1.76
N TRP A 48 8.59 -2.93 -2.07
CA TRP A 48 9.05 -2.75 -3.47
C TRP A 48 10.26 -3.60 -3.84
N THR A 49 11.10 -4.01 -2.89
CA THR A 49 12.21 -4.92 -3.16
C THR A 49 11.70 -6.31 -3.57
N LYS A 50 12.13 -6.82 -4.72
CA LYS A 50 11.81 -8.19 -5.19
C LYS A 50 13.11 -8.90 -5.65
N PRO A 51 13.49 -10.06 -5.08
CA PRO A 51 12.84 -10.75 -3.96
C PRO A 51 13.14 -10.05 -2.62
N GLN A 52 12.10 -9.84 -1.82
CA GLN A 52 12.28 -9.41 -0.44
C GLN A 52 12.64 -10.65 0.40
N ARG A 53 13.90 -10.75 0.85
CA ARG A 53 14.40 -11.87 1.67
C ARG A 53 14.68 -11.51 3.13
N LYS A 54 14.54 -10.22 3.49
CA LYS A 54 14.90 -9.73 4.83
C LYS A 54 13.73 -9.89 5.79
N THR A 55 14.00 -10.44 6.97
CA THR A 55 13.06 -10.42 8.08
C THR A 55 12.85 -8.98 8.57
N TRP A 56 11.83 -8.76 9.41
CA TRP A 56 11.67 -7.46 10.07
C TRP A 56 12.90 -7.06 10.89
N ASP A 57 13.58 -8.03 11.51
CA ASP A 57 14.83 -7.81 12.22
C ASP A 57 15.93 -7.30 11.27
N GLY A 58 16.12 -7.94 10.11
CA GLY A 58 17.12 -7.50 9.12
C GLY A 58 16.79 -6.16 8.46
N ILE A 59 15.51 -5.85 8.24
CA ILE A 59 15.10 -4.50 7.78
C ILE A 59 15.39 -3.45 8.84
N ALA A 60 15.13 -3.77 10.11
CA ALA A 60 15.37 -2.85 11.21
C ALA A 60 16.87 -2.56 11.38
N GLU A 61 17.71 -3.59 11.19
CA GLU A 61 19.17 -3.46 11.17
C GLU A 61 19.67 -2.55 10.03
N ASP A 62 19.18 -2.71 8.80
CA ASP A 62 19.51 -1.82 7.66
C ASP A 62 19.13 -0.34 7.86
N LEU A 63 18.17 -0.11 8.76
CA LEU A 63 17.62 1.20 9.10
C LEU A 63 18.17 1.72 10.42
N TYR A 64 19.03 0.97 11.11
CA TYR A 64 19.58 1.31 12.43
C TYR A 64 18.48 1.62 13.47
N ILE A 65 17.36 0.90 13.42
CA ILE A 65 16.24 1.03 14.35
C ILE A 65 15.91 -0.31 15.00
N THR A 66 15.11 -0.28 16.07
CA THR A 66 14.58 -1.53 16.65
C THR A 66 13.44 -2.10 15.79
N LYS A 67 13.24 -3.42 15.83
CA LYS A 67 12.09 -4.08 15.22
C LYS A 67 10.76 -3.47 15.67
N ARG A 68 10.63 -3.11 16.95
CA ARG A 68 9.44 -2.45 17.49
C ARG A 68 9.18 -1.12 16.78
N THR A 69 10.22 -0.32 16.56
CA THR A 69 10.12 0.95 15.83
C THR A 69 9.72 0.70 14.36
N ALA A 70 10.32 -0.29 13.70
CA ALA A 70 9.99 -0.64 12.33
C ALA A 70 8.51 -1.06 12.17
N LEU A 71 8.00 -1.88 13.09
CA LEU A 71 6.58 -2.28 13.12
C LEU A 71 5.66 -1.10 13.39
N ARG A 72 6.01 -0.22 14.35
CA ARG A 72 5.25 1.01 14.61
C ARG A 72 5.18 1.92 13.38
N TRP A 73 6.29 2.05 12.65
CA TRP A 73 6.32 2.82 11.41
C TRP A 73 5.44 2.19 10.33
N ARG A 74 5.50 0.87 10.16
CA ARG A 74 4.59 0.14 9.27
C ARG A 74 3.13 0.45 9.58
N ASP A 75 2.75 0.35 10.85
CA ASP A 75 1.37 0.60 11.28
C ASP A 75 0.96 2.05 11.02
N GLY A 76 1.83 3.01 11.32
CA GLY A 76 1.58 4.42 10.99
C GLY A 76 1.36 4.67 9.50
N VAL A 77 2.14 4.02 8.63
CA VAL A 77 1.95 4.10 7.17
C VAL A 77 0.62 3.50 6.75
N VAL A 78 0.27 2.31 7.26
CA VAL A 78 -1.00 1.65 6.94
C VAL A 78 -2.19 2.48 7.40
N TYR A 79 -2.16 3.04 8.61
CA TYR A 79 -3.23 3.89 9.12
C TYR A 79 -3.34 5.22 8.35
N ALA A 80 -2.24 5.80 7.91
CA ALA A 80 -2.27 6.99 7.06
C ALA A 80 -2.93 6.71 5.70
N ILE A 81 -2.64 5.55 5.09
CA ILE A 81 -3.28 5.12 3.85
C ILE A 81 -4.79 4.88 4.08
N ALA A 82 -5.15 4.16 5.14
CA ALA A 82 -6.53 3.90 5.50
C ALA A 82 -7.33 5.20 5.73
N GLY A 83 -6.75 6.13 6.48
CA GLY A 83 -7.32 7.46 6.71
C GLY A 83 -7.52 8.26 5.42
N LYS A 84 -6.63 8.14 4.43
CA LYS A 84 -6.79 8.79 3.12
C LYS A 84 -7.88 8.16 2.26
N LEU A 85 -8.10 6.85 2.40
CA LEU A 85 -9.19 6.13 1.72
C LEU A 85 -10.55 6.28 2.42
N GLY A 86 -10.59 6.92 3.59
CA GLY A 86 -11.81 7.01 4.41
C GLY A 86 -12.18 5.69 5.09
N GLU A 87 -11.28 4.72 5.11
CA GLU A 87 -11.46 3.42 5.77
C GLU A 87 -10.95 3.58 7.20
N ARG A 88 -11.87 3.62 8.17
CA ARG A 88 -11.58 3.73 9.61
C ARG A 88 -11.70 2.39 10.30
#